data_AF-A0A957RDB1-F1
#
_entry.id   AF-A0A957RDB1-F1
#
_cell.length_a   1.000
_cell.length_b   1.000
_cell.length_c   1.000
_cell.angle_alpha   90.00
_cell.angle_beta   90.00
_cell.angle_gamma   90.00
#
_symmetry.space_group_name_H-M   'P 1'
#
loop_
_entity.id
_entity.type
_entity.pdbx_description
1 polymer ?
#
loop_
_entity_poly.entity_id
_entity_poly.type
_entity_poly.pdbx_seq_one_letter_code
_entity_poly.pdbx_strand_id
1 'polypeptide(L)'
;MALREQPLCTLDSLGRVFAPPQPSDPIREYALLSTCNRFELYAAVDGRASVRDGERALYDLLAATSERPADELAVMPFTRRTDIDVMRHLAAVAAGLHSQVLGEAQILGQVATAYQDAVAAGSVGPLLDATMLAALHTGKRVRRETTIGNRPASISSVAVALAQRSPGGLSGKRVAVIGLGEMGRLLLKALAGRHVAAINLVNRTPEKAATLAPADCVVYSLSQLEDALTAVDVAFCATGSDGFILTAPQVERLQVRRNQRPLTLIDIALPRDVDPAAGRTPGIRLYTLDELHAELDDAVAARRREVPRALAIIDEEVAAFEDRLLELAMRPVVADFRRQAERIRREQLARTMHFLGDEVDEEVAAQFEHLSRSLVNRLLHAPTNRLRAAAGEAEAEAYAATIRELFEI
;
A
#
# COMPACT_ATOMS: atom_id res chain seq x y z
N MET A 1 12.23 19.81 -10.35
CA MET A 1 10.92 19.33 -10.86
C MET A 1 11.07 18.37 -12.04
N ALA A 2 11.97 18.64 -13.00
CA ALA A 2 12.17 17.80 -14.21
C ALA A 2 12.71 16.36 -13.98
N LEU A 3 13.40 16.07 -12.87
CA LEU A 3 13.96 14.73 -12.60
C LEU A 3 12.92 13.65 -12.21
N ARG A 4 11.67 14.03 -11.91
CA ARG A 4 10.59 13.08 -11.56
C ARG A 4 9.83 12.54 -12.77
N GLU A 5 9.98 13.15 -13.95
CA GLU A 5 9.18 12.82 -15.14
C GLU A 5 9.79 11.72 -16.00
N GLN A 6 11.05 11.34 -15.74
CA GLN A 6 11.66 10.15 -16.34
C GLN A 6 11.82 9.08 -15.27
N PRO A 7 11.17 7.90 -15.41
CA PRO A 7 11.40 6.81 -14.49
C PRO A 7 12.88 6.40 -14.56
N LEU A 8 13.55 6.35 -13.41
CA LEU A 8 14.98 5.99 -13.30
C LEU A 8 15.27 4.59 -13.88
N CYS A 9 14.26 3.73 -13.95
CA CYS A 9 14.28 2.42 -14.59
C CYS A 9 12.88 2.09 -15.13
N THR A 10 12.78 1.26 -16.17
CA THR A 10 11.49 0.75 -16.67
C THR A 10 11.04 -0.46 -15.86
N LEU A 11 9.73 -0.72 -15.80
CA LEU A 11 9.18 -1.91 -15.12
C LEU A 11 9.81 -3.23 -15.64
N ASP A 12 10.17 -3.29 -16.92
CA ASP A 12 10.86 -4.44 -17.53
C ASP A 12 12.33 -4.60 -17.06
N SER A 13 12.99 -3.50 -16.65
CA SER A 13 14.34 -3.57 -16.08
C SER A 13 14.33 -3.93 -14.59
N LEU A 14 13.20 -3.82 -13.89
CA LEU A 14 13.04 -4.19 -12.49
C LEU A 14 13.25 -5.68 -12.23
N GLY A 15 12.81 -6.55 -13.15
CA GLY A 15 13.04 -7.99 -13.03
C GLY A 15 14.54 -8.37 -12.97
N ARG A 16 15.44 -7.49 -13.45
CA ARG A 16 16.90 -7.66 -13.33
C ARG A 16 17.50 -7.00 -12.08
N VAL A 17 16.84 -5.98 -11.52
CA VAL A 17 17.22 -5.35 -10.23
C VAL A 17 17.16 -6.39 -9.11
N PHE A 18 16.29 -7.37 -9.26
CA PHE A 18 15.83 -8.34 -8.26
C PHE A 18 16.63 -9.66 -8.19
N ALA A 19 17.93 -9.66 -8.53
CA ALA A 19 18.78 -10.83 -8.32
C ALA A 19 19.14 -11.03 -6.83
N PRO A 20 19.07 -12.25 -6.27
CA PRO A 20 19.38 -12.48 -4.87
C PRO A 20 20.82 -12.01 -4.53
N PRO A 21 20.99 -11.24 -3.44
CA PRO A 21 22.31 -10.70 -3.07
C PRO A 21 23.29 -11.82 -2.72
N GLN A 22 24.57 -11.60 -3.05
CA GLN A 22 25.63 -12.56 -2.79
C GLN A 22 26.20 -12.41 -1.37
N PRO A 23 26.82 -13.48 -0.81
CA PRO A 23 27.46 -13.43 0.51
C PRO A 23 28.55 -12.36 0.68
N SER A 24 29.17 -11.89 -0.41
CA SER A 24 30.17 -10.83 -0.40
C SER A 24 29.58 -9.41 -0.46
N ASP A 25 28.29 -9.28 -0.76
CA ASP A 25 27.69 -7.97 -1.03
C ASP A 25 27.46 -7.20 0.28
N PRO A 26 27.64 -5.86 0.27
CA PRO A 26 27.38 -5.03 1.45
C PRO A 26 25.88 -4.94 1.78
N ILE A 27 25.00 -5.30 0.84
CA ILE A 27 23.55 -5.38 1.01
C ILE A 27 23.09 -6.84 1.02
N ARG A 28 22.32 -7.21 2.04
CA ARG A 28 21.82 -8.57 2.30
C ARG A 28 20.40 -8.80 1.83
N GLU A 29 19.63 -7.73 1.77
CA GLU A 29 18.24 -7.74 1.37
C GLU A 29 17.95 -6.39 0.71
N TYR A 30 17.08 -6.35 -0.27
CA TYR A 30 16.59 -5.08 -0.82
C TYR A 30 15.19 -5.22 -1.42
N ALA A 31 14.50 -4.09 -1.53
CA ALA A 31 13.20 -3.98 -2.19
C ALA A 31 13.06 -2.61 -2.84
N LEU A 32 12.24 -2.54 -3.89
CA LEU A 32 11.99 -1.30 -4.62
C LEU A 32 10.50 -0.98 -4.63
N LEU A 33 10.17 0.25 -4.24
CA LEU A 33 8.84 0.84 -4.43
C LEU A 33 8.91 1.93 -5.50
N SER A 34 8.37 1.62 -6.68
CA SER A 34 8.25 2.56 -7.79
C SER A 34 6.78 2.88 -8.07
N THR A 35 6.46 4.17 -8.09
CA THR A 35 5.13 4.69 -8.43
C THR A 35 5.29 5.91 -9.33
N CYS A 36 4.19 6.49 -9.82
CA CYS A 36 4.24 7.75 -10.56
C CYS A 36 4.82 8.94 -9.75
N ASN A 37 4.84 8.85 -8.41
CA ASN A 37 5.15 9.97 -7.53
C ASN A 37 6.35 9.73 -6.60
N ARG A 38 6.85 8.50 -6.52
CA ARG A 38 7.98 8.12 -5.67
C ARG A 38 8.79 6.99 -6.28
N PHE A 39 10.07 7.02 -5.98
CA PHE A 39 11.03 5.97 -6.26
C PHE A 39 11.85 5.78 -4.99
N GLU A 40 11.66 4.64 -4.32
CA GLU A 40 12.25 4.37 -3.01
C GLU A 40 12.91 3.00 -3.01
N LEU A 41 14.17 2.97 -2.58
CA LEU A 41 14.94 1.76 -2.36
C LEU A 41 15.03 1.49 -0.87
N TYR A 42 14.79 0.24 -0.51
CA TYR A 42 14.90 -0.27 0.84
C TYR A 42 15.99 -1.33 0.84
N ALA A 43 16.88 -1.32 1.84
CA ALA A 43 17.94 -2.32 1.93
C ALA A 43 18.29 -2.66 3.38
N ALA A 44 18.65 -3.93 3.59
CA ALA A 44 19.35 -4.38 4.77
C ALA A 44 20.85 -4.40 4.47
N VAL A 45 21.63 -3.61 5.21
CA VAL A 45 23.09 -3.54 5.07
C VAL A 45 23.73 -4.56 6.02
N ASP A 46 24.76 -5.27 5.56
CA ASP A 46 25.54 -6.18 6.40
C ASP A 46 26.20 -5.40 7.55
N GLY A 47 26.16 -5.93 8.77
CA GLY A 47 26.72 -5.25 9.95
C GLY A 47 28.24 -5.01 9.90
N ARG A 48 28.96 -5.64 8.96
CA ARG A 48 30.39 -5.40 8.69
C ARG A 48 30.61 -4.25 7.70
N ALA A 49 29.59 -3.85 6.96
CA ALA A 49 29.62 -2.77 5.98
C ALA A 49 29.08 -1.48 6.59
N SER A 50 29.58 -0.33 6.14
CA SER A 50 29.01 0.95 6.54
C SER A 50 27.72 1.24 5.76
N VAL A 51 26.88 2.14 6.29
CA VAL A 51 25.69 2.64 5.58
C VAL A 51 26.06 3.20 4.19
N ARG A 52 27.24 3.83 4.07
CA ARG A 52 27.73 4.37 2.79
C ARG A 52 28.06 3.27 1.77
N ASP A 53 28.58 2.14 2.22
CA ASP A 53 28.84 0.99 1.34
C ASP A 53 27.52 0.40 0.83
N GLY A 54 26.50 0.33 1.70
CA GLY A 54 25.15 -0.03 1.30
C GLY A 54 24.54 0.94 0.29
N GLU A 55 24.66 2.24 0.52
CA GLU A 55 24.20 3.27 -0.44
C GLU A 55 24.89 3.14 -1.80
N ARG A 56 26.22 2.94 -1.80
CA ARG A 56 26.98 2.75 -3.04
C ARG A 56 26.51 1.51 -3.80
N ALA A 57 26.30 0.40 -3.11
CA ALA A 57 25.82 -0.83 -3.74
C ALA A 57 24.40 -0.69 -4.29
N LEU A 58 23.53 0.09 -3.64
CA LEU A 58 22.22 0.42 -4.19
C LEU A 58 22.33 1.26 -5.47
N TYR A 59 23.26 2.21 -5.55
CA TYR A 59 23.51 2.96 -6.77
C TYR A 59 24.11 2.10 -7.87
N ASP A 60 24.99 1.18 -7.54
CA ASP A 60 25.57 0.24 -8.51
C ASP A 60 24.50 -0.72 -9.07
N LEU A 61 23.57 -1.19 -8.22
CA LEU A 61 22.42 -2.00 -8.62
C LEU A 61 21.49 -1.25 -9.58
N LEU A 62 21.22 0.03 -9.30
CA LEU A 62 20.46 0.90 -10.19
C LEU A 62 21.21 1.20 -11.49
N ALA A 63 22.52 1.44 -11.42
CA ALA A 63 23.32 1.74 -12.61
C ALA A 63 23.42 0.52 -13.55
N ALA A 64 23.42 -0.69 -13.01
CA ALA A 64 23.39 -1.92 -13.79
C ALA A 64 22.06 -2.12 -14.57
N THR A 65 21.01 -1.41 -14.18
CA THR A 65 19.65 -1.58 -14.70
C THR A 65 19.07 -0.32 -15.34
N SER A 66 19.79 0.80 -15.24
CA SER A 66 19.46 2.08 -15.87
C SER A 66 20.54 2.45 -16.88
N GLU A 67 20.23 3.38 -17.78
CA GLU A 67 21.24 3.96 -18.69
C GLU A 67 22.12 5.02 -17.99
N ARG A 68 22.04 5.13 -16.66
CA ARG A 68 22.75 6.15 -15.87
C ARG A 68 23.88 5.53 -15.02
N PRO A 69 25.08 6.11 -15.04
CA PRO A 69 26.17 5.64 -14.20
C PRO A 69 25.91 5.93 -12.71
N ALA A 70 26.47 5.08 -11.83
CA ALA A 70 26.26 5.16 -10.38
C ALA A 70 26.67 6.52 -9.78
N ASP A 71 27.70 7.17 -10.32
CA ASP A 71 28.16 8.48 -9.84
C ASP A 71 27.15 9.61 -10.15
N GLU A 72 26.37 9.48 -11.22
CA GLU A 72 25.27 10.41 -11.52
C GLU A 72 24.08 10.19 -10.56
N LEU A 73 23.79 8.94 -10.22
CA LEU A 73 22.77 8.59 -9.22
C LEU A 73 23.17 9.06 -7.82
N ALA A 74 24.46 8.98 -7.47
CA ALA A 74 24.96 9.37 -6.15
C ALA A 74 24.80 10.88 -5.85
N VAL A 75 24.78 11.73 -6.88
CA VAL A 75 24.58 13.18 -6.74
C VAL A 75 23.11 13.60 -6.84
N MET A 76 22.19 12.66 -7.07
CA MET A 76 20.76 12.94 -7.07
C MET A 76 20.24 13.27 -5.66
N PRO A 77 19.15 14.06 -5.55
CA PRO A 77 18.61 14.50 -4.27
C PRO A 77 17.79 13.41 -3.56
N PHE A 78 18.43 12.29 -3.22
CA PHE A 78 17.82 11.23 -2.41
C PHE A 78 17.68 11.67 -0.95
N THR A 79 16.52 11.38 -0.37
CA THR A 79 16.33 11.46 1.09
C THR A 79 16.83 10.17 1.71
N ARG A 80 17.70 10.28 2.71
CA ARG A 80 18.31 9.14 3.40
C ARG A 80 17.61 8.91 4.73
N ARG A 81 17.31 7.65 5.03
CA ARG A 81 16.77 7.20 6.32
C ARG A 81 17.48 5.90 6.68
N THR A 82 17.78 5.73 7.96
CA THR A 82 18.43 4.53 8.49
C THR A 82 17.61 3.98 9.65
N ASP A 83 17.86 2.71 9.98
CA ASP A 83 17.33 2.06 11.18
C ASP A 83 15.81 2.21 11.29
N ILE A 84 15.31 2.56 12.47
CA ILE A 84 13.87 2.62 12.73
C ILE A 84 13.13 3.66 11.89
N ASP A 85 13.81 4.72 11.45
CA ASP A 85 13.21 5.74 10.60
C ASP A 85 12.80 5.20 9.23
N VAL A 86 13.42 4.11 8.77
CA VAL A 86 13.00 3.39 7.55
C VAL A 86 11.61 2.80 7.73
N MET A 87 11.39 2.09 8.85
CA MET A 87 10.10 1.50 9.17
C MET A 87 9.03 2.57 9.37
N ARG A 88 9.33 3.63 10.14
CA ARG A 88 8.40 4.76 10.35
C ARG A 88 7.98 5.39 9.02
N HIS A 89 8.94 5.63 8.12
CA HIS A 89 8.66 6.18 6.79
C HIS A 89 7.81 5.23 5.95
N LEU A 90 8.17 3.96 5.87
CA LEU A 90 7.43 2.98 5.09
C LEU A 90 5.98 2.81 5.61
N ALA A 91 5.79 2.81 6.93
CA ALA A 91 4.47 2.80 7.56
C ALA A 91 3.65 4.04 7.20
N ALA A 92 4.26 5.23 7.22
CA ALA A 92 3.61 6.48 6.81
C ALA A 92 3.27 6.49 5.30
N VAL A 93 4.12 5.91 4.45
CA VAL A 93 3.84 5.70 3.02
C VAL A 93 2.66 4.75 2.82
N ALA A 94 2.66 3.58 3.49
CA ALA A 94 1.59 2.59 3.41
C ALA A 94 0.24 3.15 3.93
N ALA A 95 0.28 4.01 4.95
CA ALA A 95 -0.87 4.76 5.45
C ALA A 95 -1.37 5.84 4.47
N GLY A 96 -0.56 6.24 3.49
CA GLY A 96 -0.88 7.28 2.51
C GLY A 96 -0.70 8.70 3.03
N LEU A 97 0.11 8.90 4.08
CA LEU A 97 0.42 10.22 4.63
C LEU A 97 1.37 11.03 3.74
N HIS A 98 2.18 10.34 2.93
CA HIS A 98 3.13 10.96 2.00
C HIS A 98 2.67 10.95 0.54
N SER A 99 1.42 10.58 0.25
CA SER A 99 0.85 10.64 -1.11
C SER A 99 0.46 12.08 -1.49
N GLN A 100 0.48 12.39 -2.80
CA GLN A 100 -0.03 13.69 -3.31
C GLN A 100 -1.48 13.92 -2.89
N VAL A 101 -2.29 12.84 -2.92
CA VAL A 101 -3.61 12.80 -2.30
C VAL A 101 -3.45 12.11 -0.95
N LEU A 102 -3.61 12.87 0.13
CA LEU A 102 -3.60 12.34 1.49
C LEU A 102 -4.63 11.19 1.62
N GLY A 103 -4.14 10.00 1.99
CA GLY A 103 -4.97 8.79 2.18
C GLY A 103 -5.26 7.97 0.92
N GLU A 104 -4.60 8.27 -0.21
CA GLU A 104 -4.76 7.55 -1.48
C GLU A 104 -4.79 6.03 -1.29
N ALA A 105 -5.88 5.36 -1.68
CA ALA A 105 -6.06 3.93 -1.41
C ALA A 105 -5.10 3.01 -2.16
N GLN A 106 -4.50 3.49 -3.26
CA GLN A 106 -3.65 2.66 -4.12
C GLN A 106 -2.26 2.42 -3.54
N ILE A 107 -1.71 3.34 -2.75
CA ILE A 107 -0.33 3.24 -2.25
C ILE A 107 -0.12 2.00 -1.36
N LEU A 108 -1.10 1.63 -0.53
CA LEU A 108 -1.02 0.41 0.28
C LEU A 108 -0.92 -0.84 -0.60
N GLY A 109 -1.68 -0.86 -1.70
CA GLY A 109 -1.61 -1.94 -2.70
C GLY A 109 -0.27 -1.96 -3.43
N GLN A 110 0.28 -0.79 -3.77
CA GLN A 110 1.60 -0.68 -4.42
C GLN A 110 2.73 -1.16 -3.50
N VAL A 111 2.68 -0.84 -2.20
CA VAL A 111 3.63 -1.38 -1.21
C VAL A 111 3.50 -2.90 -1.13
N ALA A 112 2.27 -3.44 -1.17
CA ALA A 112 2.05 -4.88 -1.15
C ALA A 112 2.60 -5.58 -2.40
N THR A 113 2.42 -4.97 -3.58
CA THR A 113 3.01 -5.46 -4.84
C THR A 113 4.53 -5.41 -4.79
N ALA A 114 5.13 -4.29 -4.36
CA ALA A 114 6.58 -4.17 -4.20
C ALA A 114 7.17 -5.26 -3.28
N TYR A 115 6.49 -5.56 -2.18
CA TYR A 115 6.85 -6.68 -1.31
C TYR A 115 6.77 -8.03 -2.02
N GLN A 116 5.67 -8.32 -2.72
CA GLN A 116 5.49 -9.57 -3.45
C GLN A 116 6.54 -9.76 -4.56
N ASP A 117 6.86 -8.70 -5.29
CA ASP A 117 7.89 -8.72 -6.33
C ASP A 117 9.27 -9.05 -5.72
N ALA A 118 9.60 -8.40 -4.61
CA ALA A 118 10.88 -8.59 -3.93
C ALA A 118 11.00 -9.98 -3.24
N VAL A 119 9.88 -10.60 -2.85
CA VAL A 119 9.82 -12.00 -2.40
C VAL A 119 9.99 -12.97 -3.57
N ALA A 120 9.28 -12.76 -4.68
CA ALA A 120 9.38 -13.60 -5.88
C ALA A 120 10.81 -13.62 -6.46
N ALA A 121 11.52 -12.51 -6.29
CA ALA A 121 12.91 -12.29 -6.61
C ALA A 121 13.93 -13.01 -5.72
N GLY A 122 13.53 -13.41 -4.50
CA GLY A 122 14.48 -13.87 -3.47
C GLY A 122 15.41 -12.76 -2.94
N SER A 123 15.03 -11.49 -3.12
CA SER A 123 15.79 -10.31 -2.68
C SER A 123 15.45 -9.86 -1.26
N VAL A 124 14.37 -10.38 -0.68
CA VAL A 124 13.94 -10.10 0.69
C VAL A 124 14.36 -11.22 1.63
N GLY A 125 14.91 -10.85 2.78
CA GLY A 125 15.20 -11.76 3.89
C GLY A 125 14.38 -11.42 5.13
N PRO A 126 14.74 -11.96 6.30
CA PRO A 126 13.96 -11.81 7.53
C PRO A 126 13.75 -10.35 7.97
N LEU A 127 14.68 -9.43 7.67
CA LEU A 127 14.61 -8.06 8.16
C LEU A 127 13.62 -7.21 7.36
N LEU A 128 13.75 -7.18 6.04
CA LEU A 128 12.83 -6.48 5.14
C LEU A 128 11.47 -7.17 5.08
N ASP A 129 11.39 -8.50 5.23
CA ASP A 129 10.11 -9.20 5.34
C ASP A 129 9.32 -8.68 6.56
N ALA A 130 9.95 -8.67 7.73
CA ALA A 130 9.34 -8.16 8.95
C ALA A 130 8.96 -6.68 8.82
N THR A 131 9.85 -5.85 8.25
CA THR A 131 9.64 -4.41 8.07
C THR A 131 8.45 -4.12 7.14
N MET A 132 8.42 -4.74 5.96
CA MET A 132 7.36 -4.51 4.98
C MET A 132 6.00 -5.02 5.44
N LEU A 133 5.95 -6.20 6.08
CA LEU A 133 4.72 -6.73 6.64
C LEU A 133 4.19 -5.86 7.78
N ALA A 134 5.07 -5.38 8.67
CA ALA A 134 4.69 -4.47 9.75
C ALA A 134 4.14 -3.15 9.19
N ALA A 135 4.77 -2.58 8.15
CA ALA A 135 4.28 -1.36 7.52
C ALA A 135 2.92 -1.56 6.83
N LEU A 136 2.72 -2.69 6.15
CA LEU A 136 1.42 -3.05 5.54
C LEU A 136 0.33 -3.22 6.60
N HIS A 137 0.65 -3.84 7.74
CA HIS A 137 -0.28 -3.99 8.87
C HIS A 137 -0.63 -2.63 9.48
N THR A 138 0.37 -1.78 9.70
CA THR A 138 0.20 -0.41 10.20
C THR A 138 -0.69 0.40 9.26
N GLY A 139 -0.42 0.38 7.95
CA GLY A 139 -1.24 1.07 6.95
C GLY A 139 -2.70 0.61 6.93
N LYS A 140 -2.96 -0.70 7.12
CA LYS A 140 -4.33 -1.24 7.28
C LYS A 140 -4.98 -0.74 8.58
N ARG A 141 -4.24 -0.74 9.69
CA ARG A 141 -4.71 -0.26 10.99
C ARG A 141 -5.11 1.21 10.95
N VAL A 142 -4.23 2.08 10.43
CA VAL A 142 -4.51 3.51 10.24
C VAL A 142 -5.79 3.71 9.43
N ARG A 143 -5.98 2.99 8.32
CA ARG A 143 -7.19 3.12 7.50
C ARG A 143 -8.48 2.65 8.18
N ARG A 144 -8.38 1.67 9.07
CA ARG A 144 -9.52 1.14 9.83
C ARG A 144 -9.89 2.07 10.98
N GLU A 145 -8.91 2.69 11.61
CA GLU A 145 -9.07 3.45 12.86
C GLU A 145 -9.15 4.97 12.64
N THR A 146 -8.87 5.46 11.42
CA THR A 146 -8.94 6.88 11.06
C THR A 146 -9.79 7.10 9.81
N THR A 147 -10.27 8.33 9.60
CA THR A 147 -11.01 8.67 8.37
C THR A 147 -10.10 9.01 7.18
N ILE A 148 -8.77 8.85 7.30
CA ILE A 148 -7.82 9.02 6.19
C ILE A 148 -8.11 8.05 5.05
N GLY A 149 -8.65 6.86 5.38
CA GLY A 149 -9.06 5.86 4.40
C GLY A 149 -10.39 6.17 3.69
N ASN A 150 -11.20 7.11 4.18
CA ASN A 150 -12.52 7.40 3.63
C ASN A 150 -12.40 8.21 2.32
N ARG A 151 -12.90 7.65 1.21
CA ARG A 151 -12.97 8.32 -0.11
C ARG A 151 -14.05 9.42 -0.07
N PRO A 152 -13.81 10.62 -0.63
CA PRO A 152 -13.40 10.80 -2.03
C PRO A 152 -12.11 11.65 -2.26
N ALA A 153 -11.36 11.36 -3.32
CA ALA A 153 -10.06 11.95 -3.66
C ALA A 153 -10.06 12.74 -4.98
N SER A 154 -11.21 12.79 -5.64
CA SER A 154 -11.41 13.43 -6.94
C SER A 154 -12.86 13.93 -7.06
N ILE A 155 -13.07 14.92 -7.93
CA ILE A 155 -14.40 15.48 -8.21
C ILE A 155 -15.40 14.38 -8.60
N SER A 156 -15.02 13.41 -9.45
CA SER A 156 -15.88 12.28 -9.82
C SER A 156 -16.26 11.41 -8.62
N SER A 157 -15.35 11.22 -7.67
CA SER A 157 -15.65 10.44 -6.46
C SER A 157 -16.52 11.22 -5.47
N VAL A 158 -16.34 12.54 -5.36
CA VAL A 158 -17.22 13.43 -4.58
C VAL A 158 -18.62 13.43 -5.19
N ALA A 159 -18.73 13.56 -6.51
CA ALA A 159 -19.99 13.47 -7.25
C ALA A 159 -20.75 12.18 -6.92
N VAL A 160 -20.09 11.02 -6.98
CA VAL A 160 -20.71 9.73 -6.63
C VAL A 160 -21.08 9.66 -5.13
N ALA A 161 -20.27 10.24 -4.24
CA ALA A 161 -20.59 10.30 -2.81
C ALA A 161 -21.80 11.20 -2.52
N LEU A 162 -21.92 12.35 -3.20
CA LEU A 162 -23.10 13.22 -3.13
C LEU A 162 -24.34 12.49 -3.66
N ALA A 163 -24.22 11.76 -4.77
CA ALA A 163 -25.29 10.93 -5.30
C ALA A 163 -25.76 9.84 -4.32
N GLN A 164 -24.87 9.34 -3.44
CA GLN A 164 -25.23 8.38 -2.39
C GLN A 164 -26.02 8.99 -1.24
N ARG A 165 -25.94 10.31 -1.05
CA ARG A 165 -26.76 11.04 -0.08
C ARG A 165 -28.19 11.25 -0.58
N SER A 166 -28.48 10.90 -1.83
CA SER A 166 -29.85 10.92 -2.36
C SER A 166 -30.74 9.90 -1.62
N PRO A 167 -32.05 10.16 -1.49
CA PRO A 167 -32.96 9.29 -0.76
C PRO A 167 -32.93 7.83 -1.26
N GLY A 168 -32.57 6.91 -0.36
CA GLY A 168 -32.43 5.47 -0.65
C GLY A 168 -31.08 5.06 -1.24
N GLY A 169 -30.09 5.96 -1.29
CA GLY A 169 -28.75 5.66 -1.83
C GLY A 169 -28.75 5.42 -3.34
N LEU A 170 -27.69 4.78 -3.84
CA LEU A 170 -27.54 4.43 -5.26
C LEU A 170 -27.91 2.98 -5.60
N SER A 171 -28.00 2.10 -4.59
CA SER A 171 -28.30 0.68 -4.84
C SER A 171 -29.71 0.54 -5.43
N GLY A 172 -29.83 -0.16 -6.55
CA GLY A 172 -31.10 -0.34 -7.26
C GLY A 172 -31.61 0.92 -7.98
N LYS A 173 -30.87 2.04 -7.97
CA LYS A 173 -31.23 3.27 -8.70
C LYS A 173 -30.79 3.22 -10.15
N ARG A 174 -31.48 4.00 -10.99
CA ARG A 174 -31.08 4.23 -12.39
C ARG A 174 -30.27 5.51 -12.47
N VAL A 175 -29.12 5.45 -13.13
CA VAL A 175 -28.17 6.56 -13.24
C VAL A 175 -28.00 6.96 -14.70
N ALA A 176 -27.80 8.25 -14.98
CA ALA A 176 -27.35 8.73 -16.28
C ALA A 176 -25.97 9.38 -16.20
N VAL A 177 -25.12 9.16 -17.20
CA VAL A 177 -23.87 9.89 -17.41
C VAL A 177 -23.94 10.59 -18.76
N ILE A 178 -23.94 11.92 -18.75
CA ILE A 178 -24.10 12.77 -19.93
C ILE A 178 -22.74 13.37 -20.26
N GLY A 179 -22.19 13.00 -21.41
CA GLY A 179 -20.83 13.32 -21.81
C GLY A 179 -19.84 12.24 -21.39
N LEU A 180 -19.13 11.68 -22.38
CA LEU A 180 -18.09 10.67 -22.19
C LEU A 180 -16.69 11.18 -22.54
N GLY A 181 -16.42 12.43 -22.14
CA GLY A 181 -15.07 12.96 -22.08
C GLY A 181 -14.25 12.30 -20.96
N GLU A 182 -13.13 12.92 -20.58
CA GLU A 182 -12.28 12.42 -19.48
C GLU A 182 -13.06 12.28 -18.16
N MET A 183 -13.79 13.32 -17.76
CA MET A 183 -14.56 13.34 -16.51
C MET A 183 -15.70 12.31 -16.49
N GLY A 184 -16.39 12.12 -17.61
CA GLY A 184 -17.43 11.10 -17.76
C GLY A 184 -16.88 9.68 -17.59
N ARG A 185 -15.69 9.39 -18.11
CA ARG A 185 -15.02 8.09 -17.93
C ARG A 185 -14.59 7.85 -16.48
N LEU A 186 -14.08 8.89 -15.80
CA LEU A 186 -13.73 8.81 -14.37
C LEU A 186 -14.97 8.57 -13.50
N LEU A 187 -16.11 9.19 -13.84
CA LEU A 187 -17.40 8.93 -13.20
C LEU A 187 -17.85 7.47 -13.36
N LEU A 188 -17.77 6.91 -14.56
CA LEU A 188 -18.11 5.50 -14.78
C LEU A 188 -17.23 4.56 -13.93
N LYS A 189 -15.93 4.84 -13.87
CA LYS A 189 -15.01 4.08 -13.00
C LYS A 189 -15.38 4.23 -11.52
N ALA A 190 -15.82 5.41 -11.08
CA ALA A 190 -16.23 5.65 -9.70
C ALA A 190 -17.60 5.01 -9.33
N LEU A 191 -18.47 4.82 -10.33
CA LEU A 191 -19.76 4.13 -10.20
C LEU A 191 -19.62 2.60 -10.20
N ALA A 192 -18.52 2.07 -10.71
CA ALA A 192 -18.25 0.63 -10.68
C ALA A 192 -18.32 0.09 -9.23
N GLY A 193 -19.08 -1.00 -9.03
CA GLY A 193 -19.26 -1.63 -7.73
C GLY A 193 -20.26 -0.95 -6.79
N ARG A 194 -21.08 0.01 -7.26
CA ARG A 194 -22.13 0.67 -6.44
C ARG A 194 -23.53 0.07 -6.58
N HIS A 195 -23.66 -1.09 -7.24
CA HIS A 195 -24.91 -1.86 -7.39
C HIS A 195 -26.11 -1.03 -7.91
N VAL A 196 -25.86 -0.14 -8.87
CA VAL A 196 -26.91 0.59 -9.60
C VAL A 196 -27.68 -0.38 -10.50
N ALA A 197 -28.98 -0.13 -10.72
CA ALA A 197 -29.83 -1.01 -11.51
C ALA A 197 -29.59 -0.90 -13.02
N ALA A 198 -29.28 0.31 -13.50
CA ALA A 198 -28.96 0.57 -14.90
C ALA A 198 -28.18 1.89 -15.03
N ILE A 199 -27.34 1.98 -16.06
CA ILE A 199 -26.64 3.20 -16.44
C ILE A 199 -27.03 3.59 -17.87
N ASN A 200 -27.59 4.79 -18.01
CA ASN A 200 -27.89 5.42 -19.28
C ASN A 200 -26.71 6.33 -19.67
N LEU A 201 -26.11 6.10 -20.83
CA LEU A 201 -25.02 6.92 -21.36
C LEU A 201 -25.60 7.85 -22.40
N VAL A 202 -25.44 9.16 -22.22
CA VAL A 202 -25.89 10.15 -23.20
C VAL A 202 -24.68 10.84 -23.78
N ASN A 203 -24.54 10.83 -25.11
CA ASN A 203 -23.42 11.48 -25.76
C ASN A 203 -23.82 12.12 -27.08
N ARG A 204 -23.09 13.18 -27.48
CA ARG A 204 -23.28 13.86 -28.77
C ARG A 204 -23.02 12.91 -29.94
N THR A 205 -22.03 12.02 -29.79
CA THR A 205 -21.67 10.98 -30.76
C THR A 205 -21.94 9.62 -30.11
N PRO A 206 -23.11 9.00 -30.34
CA PRO A 206 -23.50 7.76 -29.67
C PRO A 206 -22.58 6.58 -30.02
N GLU A 207 -21.96 6.56 -31.21
CA GLU A 207 -21.02 5.51 -31.64
C GLU A 207 -19.77 5.49 -30.75
N LYS A 208 -19.26 6.67 -30.37
CA LYS A 208 -18.15 6.80 -29.40
C LYS A 208 -18.55 6.36 -28.00
N ALA A 209 -19.81 6.53 -27.64
CA ALA A 209 -20.30 6.07 -26.34
C ALA A 209 -20.44 4.55 -26.32
N ALA A 210 -20.97 3.94 -27.39
CA ALA A 210 -21.16 2.50 -27.52
C ALA A 210 -19.85 1.72 -27.46
N THR A 211 -18.77 2.25 -28.02
CA THR A 211 -17.44 1.62 -27.95
C THR A 211 -16.79 1.67 -26.55
N LEU A 212 -17.20 2.63 -25.72
CA LEU A 212 -16.67 2.84 -24.37
C LEU A 212 -17.63 2.34 -23.27
N ALA A 213 -18.86 1.96 -23.66
CA ALA A 213 -19.90 1.52 -22.77
C ALA A 213 -19.60 0.11 -22.25
N PRO A 214 -19.66 -0.13 -20.93
CA PRO A 214 -19.83 -1.49 -20.41
C PRO A 214 -21.06 -2.16 -21.03
N ALA A 215 -21.04 -3.49 -21.15
CA ALA A 215 -22.09 -4.27 -21.81
C ALA A 215 -23.52 -4.00 -21.27
N ASP A 216 -23.64 -3.59 -20.01
CA ASP A 216 -24.92 -3.38 -19.32
C ASP A 216 -25.45 -1.94 -19.40
N CYS A 217 -24.82 -1.07 -20.19
CA CYS A 217 -25.22 0.34 -20.34
C CYS A 217 -26.08 0.55 -21.59
N VAL A 218 -27.10 1.41 -21.47
CA VAL A 218 -27.94 1.82 -22.61
C VAL A 218 -27.46 3.17 -23.14
N VAL A 219 -27.15 3.24 -24.43
CA VAL A 219 -26.63 4.46 -25.06
C VAL A 219 -27.76 5.25 -25.73
N TYR A 220 -27.79 6.54 -25.46
CA TYR A 220 -28.71 7.52 -26.02
C TYR A 220 -27.92 8.64 -26.72
N SER A 221 -28.52 9.19 -27.78
CA SER A 221 -28.04 10.43 -28.39
C SER A 221 -28.48 11.65 -27.58
N LEU A 222 -27.81 12.80 -27.78
CA LEU A 222 -28.16 14.05 -27.07
C LEU A 222 -29.59 14.53 -27.37
N SER A 223 -30.13 14.24 -28.56
CA SER A 223 -31.53 14.56 -28.89
C SER A 223 -32.54 13.73 -28.11
N GLN A 224 -32.12 12.59 -27.57
CA GLN A 224 -32.93 11.69 -26.73
C GLN A 224 -32.72 11.93 -25.23
N LEU A 225 -32.09 13.06 -24.85
CA LEU A 225 -31.71 13.35 -23.46
C LEU A 225 -32.92 13.30 -22.50
N GLU A 226 -34.06 13.87 -22.86
CA GLU A 226 -35.25 13.85 -22.00
C GLU A 226 -35.78 12.43 -21.77
N ASP A 227 -35.75 11.59 -22.80
CA ASP A 227 -36.17 10.19 -22.71
C ASP A 227 -35.20 9.38 -21.84
N ALA A 228 -33.89 9.60 -22.04
CA ALA A 228 -32.84 9.00 -21.23
C ALA A 228 -32.99 9.35 -19.74
N LEU A 229 -33.48 10.55 -19.42
CA LEU A 229 -33.67 11.02 -18.05
C LEU A 229 -35.03 10.69 -17.44
N THR A 230 -36.01 10.21 -18.21
CA THR A 230 -37.39 10.00 -17.70
C THR A 230 -37.45 8.96 -16.58
N ALA A 231 -36.65 7.90 -16.65
CA ALA A 231 -36.64 6.83 -15.66
C ALA A 231 -35.49 6.91 -14.64
N VAL A 232 -34.62 7.92 -14.75
CA VAL A 232 -33.37 8.06 -13.98
C VAL A 232 -33.60 8.73 -12.63
N ASP A 233 -32.84 8.35 -11.61
CA ASP A 233 -32.89 8.96 -10.27
C ASP A 233 -31.75 9.98 -10.07
N VAL A 234 -30.59 9.72 -10.68
CA VAL A 234 -29.39 10.58 -10.62
C VAL A 234 -28.78 10.75 -12.00
N ALA A 235 -28.52 11.97 -12.43
CA ALA A 235 -27.80 12.26 -13.67
C ALA A 235 -26.52 13.06 -13.39
N PHE A 236 -25.42 12.65 -14.02
CA PHE A 236 -24.15 13.36 -14.01
C PHE A 236 -23.95 14.06 -15.36
N CYS A 237 -23.72 15.36 -15.35
CA CYS A 237 -23.46 16.16 -16.54
C CYS A 237 -21.98 16.54 -16.60
N ALA A 238 -21.30 16.14 -17.66
CA ALA A 238 -19.86 16.28 -17.83
C ALA A 238 -19.50 16.49 -19.32
N THR A 239 -20.28 17.31 -20.03
CA THR A 239 -19.99 17.65 -21.43
C THR A 239 -19.05 18.85 -21.54
N GLY A 240 -18.54 19.09 -22.74
CA GLY A 240 -17.82 20.33 -23.10
C GLY A 240 -18.68 21.16 -24.05
N SER A 241 -19.93 21.44 -23.68
CA SER A 241 -20.85 22.24 -24.50
C SER A 241 -20.75 23.72 -24.08
N ASP A 242 -20.83 24.64 -25.05
CA ASP A 242 -20.69 26.08 -24.78
C ASP A 242 -21.95 26.73 -24.18
N GLY A 243 -22.94 25.93 -23.77
CA GLY A 243 -24.20 26.38 -23.19
C GLY A 243 -24.99 25.23 -22.57
N PHE A 244 -26.14 25.57 -21.98
CA PHE A 244 -26.96 24.59 -21.26
C PHE A 244 -27.55 23.54 -22.19
N ILE A 245 -27.21 22.28 -21.96
CA ILE A 245 -27.84 21.12 -22.59
C ILE A 245 -29.18 20.78 -21.92
N LEU A 246 -29.37 21.20 -20.66
CA LEU A 246 -30.62 21.11 -19.91
C LEU A 246 -31.04 22.49 -19.44
N THR A 247 -32.02 23.07 -20.13
CA THR A 247 -32.61 24.36 -19.76
C THR A 247 -33.71 24.20 -18.71
N ALA A 248 -34.00 25.25 -17.93
CA ALA A 248 -35.07 25.20 -16.93
C ALA A 248 -36.44 24.78 -17.51
N PRO A 249 -36.89 25.29 -18.68
CA PRO A 249 -38.16 24.86 -19.28
C PRO A 249 -38.18 23.39 -19.70
N GLN A 250 -37.05 22.83 -20.15
CA GLN A 250 -36.95 21.39 -20.46
C GLN A 250 -37.07 20.55 -19.19
N VAL A 251 -36.41 20.98 -18.10
CA VAL A 251 -36.47 20.28 -16.82
C VAL A 251 -37.87 20.31 -16.21
N GLU A 252 -38.60 21.42 -16.35
CA GLU A 252 -40.02 21.49 -15.95
C GLU A 252 -40.89 20.49 -16.71
N ARG A 253 -40.76 20.43 -18.04
CA ARG A 253 -41.49 19.45 -18.88
C ARG A 253 -41.12 18.01 -18.53
N LEU A 254 -39.84 17.76 -18.30
CA LEU A 254 -39.32 16.46 -17.85
C LEU A 254 -39.95 16.07 -16.51
N GLN A 255 -40.05 16.97 -15.54
CA GLN A 255 -40.65 16.68 -14.24
C GLN A 255 -42.15 16.36 -14.32
N VAL A 256 -42.89 16.98 -15.23
CA VAL A 256 -44.28 16.61 -15.52
C VAL A 256 -44.36 15.17 -16.03
N ARG A 257 -43.53 14.79 -17.01
CA ARG A 257 -43.46 13.40 -17.53
C ARG A 257 -43.05 12.38 -16.47
N ARG A 258 -42.28 12.82 -15.48
CA ARG A 258 -41.79 12.02 -14.37
C ARG A 258 -42.76 11.93 -13.20
N ASN A 259 -43.96 12.51 -13.27
CA ASN A 259 -44.89 12.64 -12.14
C ASN A 259 -44.22 13.23 -10.89
N GLN A 260 -43.35 14.23 -11.08
CA GLN A 260 -42.60 14.92 -10.02
C GLN A 260 -41.68 14.01 -9.18
N ARG A 261 -41.33 12.81 -9.66
CA ARG A 261 -40.36 11.94 -8.97
C ARG A 261 -39.01 12.67 -8.81
N PRO A 262 -38.35 12.56 -7.64
CA PRO A 262 -37.07 13.22 -7.40
C PRO A 262 -36.02 12.90 -8.47
N LEU A 263 -35.27 13.90 -8.91
CA LEU A 263 -34.12 13.77 -9.80
C LEU A 263 -32.95 14.58 -9.24
N THR A 264 -31.83 13.91 -9.01
CA THR A 264 -30.59 14.58 -8.64
C THR A 264 -29.76 14.84 -9.89
N LEU A 265 -29.45 16.09 -10.17
CA LEU A 265 -28.58 16.52 -11.25
C LEU A 265 -27.24 16.93 -10.63
N ILE A 266 -26.14 16.38 -11.13
CA ILE A 266 -24.79 16.69 -10.66
C ILE A 266 -24.02 17.20 -11.87
N ASP A 267 -23.88 18.52 -11.95
CA ASP A 267 -23.22 19.21 -13.06
C ASP A 267 -21.76 19.48 -12.73
N ILE A 268 -20.87 18.77 -13.40
CA ILE A 268 -19.42 18.90 -13.30
C ILE A 268 -18.80 19.47 -14.59
N ALA A 269 -19.62 20.02 -15.49
CA ALA A 269 -19.17 20.61 -16.75
C ALA A 269 -18.69 22.06 -16.59
N LEU A 270 -17.77 22.47 -17.48
CA LEU A 270 -17.31 23.85 -17.60
C LEU A 270 -17.14 24.20 -19.10
N PRO A 271 -17.95 25.13 -19.65
CA PRO A 271 -19.12 25.80 -19.07
C PRO A 271 -20.22 24.83 -18.60
N ARG A 272 -21.13 25.31 -17.74
CA ARG A 272 -22.17 24.48 -17.11
C ARG A 272 -23.13 23.88 -18.14
N ASP A 273 -23.48 22.62 -17.93
CA ASP A 273 -24.41 21.86 -18.77
C ASP A 273 -25.87 22.14 -18.37
N VAL A 274 -26.12 22.42 -17.09
CA VAL A 274 -27.46 22.60 -16.55
C VAL A 274 -27.69 24.07 -16.22
N ASP A 275 -28.81 24.60 -16.70
CA ASP A 275 -29.28 25.93 -16.33
C ASP A 275 -29.50 26.00 -14.80
N PRO A 276 -28.83 26.92 -14.07
CA PRO A 276 -29.01 27.07 -12.62
C PRO A 276 -30.46 27.27 -12.20
N ALA A 277 -31.31 27.88 -13.05
CA ALA A 277 -32.73 28.05 -12.75
C ALA A 277 -33.49 26.72 -12.66
N ALA A 278 -33.00 25.64 -13.31
CA ALA A 278 -33.59 24.31 -13.23
C ALA A 278 -33.56 23.72 -11.81
N GLY A 279 -32.63 24.17 -10.96
CA GLY A 279 -32.57 23.77 -9.55
C GLY A 279 -33.76 24.27 -8.71
N ARG A 280 -34.56 25.22 -9.22
CA ARG A 280 -35.78 25.73 -8.55
C ARG A 280 -37.01 24.87 -8.85
N THR A 281 -36.94 23.97 -9.82
CA THR A 281 -38.05 23.10 -10.21
C THR A 281 -38.33 22.08 -9.11
N PRO A 282 -39.59 21.91 -8.66
CA PRO A 282 -39.94 20.91 -7.66
C PRO A 282 -39.46 19.50 -8.01
N GLY A 283 -38.89 18.81 -7.02
CA GLY A 283 -38.32 17.47 -7.19
C GLY A 283 -36.94 17.44 -7.86
N ILE A 284 -36.35 18.58 -8.24
CA ILE A 284 -34.96 18.64 -8.70
C ILE A 284 -34.02 18.98 -7.53
N ARG A 285 -32.90 18.27 -7.47
CA ARG A 285 -31.75 18.66 -6.65
C ARG A 285 -30.54 18.84 -7.57
N LEU A 286 -30.10 20.07 -7.76
CA LEU A 286 -28.95 20.40 -8.58
C LEU A 286 -27.72 20.60 -7.69
N TYR A 287 -26.65 19.87 -7.99
CA TYR A 287 -25.31 20.11 -7.46
C TYR A 287 -24.41 20.61 -8.58
N THR A 288 -23.59 21.59 -8.25
CA THR A 288 -22.71 22.29 -9.17
C THR A 288 -21.26 21.96 -8.90
N LEU A 289 -20.40 22.16 -9.90
CA LEU A 289 -18.96 21.94 -9.77
C LEU A 289 -18.36 22.69 -8.57
N ASP A 290 -18.82 23.90 -8.27
CA ASP A 290 -18.37 24.71 -7.14
C ASP A 290 -18.74 24.07 -5.79
N GLU A 291 -19.95 23.53 -5.64
CA GLU A 291 -20.38 22.81 -4.44
C GLU A 291 -19.60 21.50 -4.26
N LEU A 292 -19.25 20.83 -5.36
CA LEU A 292 -18.39 19.66 -5.32
C LEU A 292 -16.96 20.01 -4.88
N HIS A 293 -16.44 21.17 -5.29
CA HIS A 293 -15.14 21.66 -4.82
C HIS A 293 -15.18 21.96 -3.31
N ALA A 294 -16.22 22.62 -2.81
CA ALA A 294 -16.38 22.88 -1.39
C ALA A 294 -16.40 21.58 -0.55
N GLU A 295 -17.14 20.56 -1.00
CA GLU A 295 -17.19 19.25 -0.33
C GLU A 295 -15.84 18.50 -0.43
N LEU A 296 -15.09 18.67 -1.52
CA LEU A 296 -13.74 18.13 -1.65
C LEU A 296 -12.78 18.80 -0.65
N ASP A 297 -12.84 20.11 -0.52
CA ASP A 297 -12.01 20.89 0.41
C ASP A 297 -12.30 20.48 1.86
N ASP A 298 -13.58 20.32 2.22
CA ASP A 298 -13.99 19.83 3.53
C ASP A 298 -13.50 18.41 3.80
N ALA A 299 -13.59 17.51 2.81
CA ALA A 299 -13.07 16.15 2.92
C ALA A 299 -11.54 16.13 3.12
N VAL A 300 -10.82 16.98 2.40
CA VAL A 300 -9.35 17.14 2.55
C VAL A 300 -9.02 17.70 3.93
N ALA A 301 -9.74 18.72 4.40
CA ALA A 301 -9.57 19.30 5.72
C ALA A 301 -9.84 18.29 6.84
N ALA A 302 -10.90 17.49 6.70
CA ALA A 302 -11.22 16.41 7.64
C ALA A 302 -10.07 15.37 7.70
N ARG A 303 -9.51 14.94 6.57
CA ARG A 303 -8.35 14.04 6.57
C ARG A 303 -7.12 14.65 7.22
N ARG A 304 -6.86 15.95 7.00
CA ARG A 304 -5.73 16.64 7.65
C ARG A 304 -5.84 16.62 9.18
N ARG A 305 -7.06 16.70 9.73
CA ARG A 305 -7.30 16.62 11.18
C ARG A 305 -7.02 15.24 11.77
N GLU A 306 -7.07 14.19 10.96
CA GLU A 306 -6.73 12.81 11.39
C GLU A 306 -5.23 12.50 11.34
N VAL A 307 -4.41 13.33 10.69
CA VAL A 307 -2.96 13.10 10.56
C VAL A 307 -2.29 12.86 11.92
N PRO A 308 -2.53 13.67 12.98
CA PRO A 308 -1.94 13.41 14.28
C PRO A 308 -2.31 12.04 14.86
N ARG A 309 -3.55 11.59 14.66
CA ARG A 309 -4.01 10.28 15.12
C ARG A 309 -3.36 9.14 14.33
N ALA A 310 -3.21 9.30 13.02
CA ALA A 310 -2.50 8.33 12.19
C ALA A 310 -1.02 8.22 12.57
N LEU A 311 -0.36 9.35 12.86
CA LEU A 311 1.02 9.36 13.35
C LEU A 311 1.15 8.65 14.71
N ALA A 312 0.21 8.88 15.64
CA ALA A 312 0.20 8.17 16.92
C ALA A 312 0.10 6.64 16.74
N ILE A 313 -0.77 6.16 15.83
CA ILE A 313 -0.85 4.73 15.49
C ILE A 313 0.48 4.23 14.90
N ILE A 314 1.12 5.02 14.03
CA ILE A 314 2.42 4.65 13.46
C ILE A 314 3.48 4.55 14.55
N ASP A 315 3.56 5.51 15.48
CA ASP A 315 4.54 5.49 16.56
C ASP A 315 4.33 4.29 17.51
N GLU A 316 3.08 3.91 17.81
CA GLU A 316 2.77 2.69 18.56
C GLU A 316 3.28 1.42 17.85
N GLU A 317 3.02 1.29 16.55
CA GLU A 317 3.45 0.13 15.75
C GLU A 317 4.97 0.10 15.54
N VAL A 318 5.60 1.27 15.44
CA VAL A 318 7.05 1.41 15.35
C VAL A 318 7.71 0.95 16.65
N ALA A 319 7.20 1.36 17.81
CA ALA A 319 7.70 0.89 19.10
C ALA A 319 7.57 -0.65 19.24
N ALA A 320 6.41 -1.20 18.89
CA ALA A 320 6.21 -2.66 18.89
C ALA A 320 7.13 -3.39 17.88
N PHE A 321 7.50 -2.72 16.79
CA PHE A 321 8.44 -3.27 15.82
C PHE A 321 9.89 -3.23 16.30
N GLU A 322 10.31 -2.20 17.04
CA GLU A 322 11.63 -2.14 17.68
C GLU A 322 11.85 -3.36 18.60
N ASP A 323 10.88 -3.68 19.46
CA ASP A 323 10.94 -4.85 20.33
C ASP A 323 11.12 -6.15 19.52
N ARG A 324 10.39 -6.27 18.41
CA ARG A 324 10.46 -7.42 17.51
C ARG A 324 11.79 -7.50 16.74
N LEU A 325 12.39 -6.38 16.37
CA LEU A 325 13.70 -6.36 15.71
C LEU A 325 14.78 -6.92 16.62
N LEU A 326 14.76 -6.54 17.90
CA LEU A 326 15.70 -7.06 18.86
C LEU A 326 15.52 -8.59 19.05
N GLU A 327 14.27 -9.08 19.08
CA GLU A 327 13.99 -10.53 19.05
C GLU A 327 14.62 -11.24 17.85
N LEU A 328 14.50 -10.65 16.65
CA LEU A 328 15.10 -11.19 15.43
C LEU A 328 16.63 -11.19 15.50
N ALA A 329 17.24 -10.12 16.00
CA ALA A 329 18.68 -9.99 16.18
C ALA A 329 19.26 -11.05 17.13
N MET A 330 18.45 -11.55 18.06
CA MET A 330 18.88 -12.57 19.03
C MET A 330 18.80 -14.00 18.51
N ARG A 331 18.05 -14.28 17.44
CA ARG A 331 17.90 -15.63 16.88
C ARG A 331 19.21 -16.27 16.41
N PRO A 332 20.11 -15.56 15.69
CA PRO A 332 21.41 -16.10 15.29
C PRO A 332 22.26 -16.50 16.50
N VAL A 333 22.33 -15.64 17.53
CA VAL A 333 23.11 -15.91 18.76
C VAL A 333 22.61 -17.17 19.47
N VAL A 334 21.29 -17.34 19.58
CA VAL A 334 20.70 -18.57 20.13
C VAL A 334 21.05 -19.80 19.28
N ALA A 335 21.09 -19.64 17.96
CA ALA A 335 21.45 -20.72 17.04
C ALA A 335 22.93 -21.09 17.15
N ASP A 336 23.83 -20.10 17.21
CA ASP A 336 25.27 -20.28 17.43
C ASP A 336 25.55 -20.98 18.76
N PHE A 337 24.91 -20.52 19.83
CA PHE A 337 25.03 -21.12 21.15
C PHE A 337 24.62 -22.60 21.16
N ARG A 338 23.51 -22.94 20.50
CA ARG A 338 23.08 -24.34 20.35
C ARG A 338 24.04 -25.18 19.49
N ARG A 339 24.62 -24.60 18.44
CA ARG A 339 25.62 -25.29 17.60
C ARG A 339 26.89 -25.59 18.40
N GLN A 340 27.37 -24.63 19.18
CA GLN A 340 28.54 -24.80 20.04
C GLN A 340 28.32 -25.89 21.08
N ALA A 341 27.15 -25.89 21.74
CA ALA A 341 26.81 -26.92 22.71
C ALA A 341 26.69 -28.33 22.07
N GLU A 342 26.12 -28.44 20.87
CA GLU A 342 26.07 -29.71 20.14
C GLU A 342 27.46 -30.18 19.71
N ARG A 343 28.36 -29.27 19.32
CA ARG A 343 29.76 -29.60 19.03
C ARG A 343 30.45 -30.20 20.26
N ILE A 344 30.37 -29.51 21.41
CA ILE A 344 30.94 -29.99 22.67
C ILE A 344 30.34 -31.35 23.05
N ARG A 345 29.02 -31.52 22.93
CA ARG A 345 28.34 -32.79 23.22
C ARG A 345 28.92 -33.95 22.40
N ARG A 346 29.04 -33.77 21.08
CA ARG A 346 29.56 -34.79 20.17
C ARG A 346 31.01 -35.13 20.48
N GLU A 347 31.84 -34.13 20.77
CA GLU A 347 33.24 -34.33 21.16
C GLU A 347 33.37 -35.15 22.44
N GLN A 348 32.59 -34.82 23.48
CA GLN A 348 32.63 -35.56 24.75
C GLN A 348 32.05 -36.97 24.62
N LEU A 349 30.97 -37.14 23.85
CA LEU A 349 30.40 -38.45 23.60
C LEU A 349 31.39 -39.33 22.84
N ALA A 350 32.01 -38.83 21.77
CA ALA A 350 32.99 -39.58 20.99
C ALA A 350 34.19 -40.01 21.86
N ARG A 351 34.71 -39.12 22.72
CA ARG A 351 35.76 -39.46 23.70
C ARG A 351 35.34 -40.56 24.67
N THR A 352 34.11 -40.47 25.17
CA THR A 352 33.55 -41.46 26.11
C THR A 352 33.39 -42.82 25.43
N MET A 353 32.84 -42.85 24.21
CA MET A 353 32.68 -44.09 23.43
C MET A 353 34.04 -44.71 23.10
N HIS A 354 35.03 -43.90 22.72
CA HIS A 354 36.39 -44.39 22.48
C HIS A 354 37.04 -44.98 23.74
N PHE A 355 36.83 -44.38 24.91
CA PHE A 355 37.35 -44.90 26.19
C PHE A 355 36.71 -46.23 26.59
N LEU A 356 35.41 -46.41 26.32
CA LEU A 356 34.69 -47.64 26.62
C LEU A 356 35.07 -48.81 25.68
N GLY A 357 35.67 -48.51 24.52
CA GLY A 357 36.23 -49.49 23.60
C GLY A 357 35.19 -50.20 22.72
N ASP A 358 35.65 -51.20 21.96
CA ASP A 358 34.85 -51.90 20.93
C ASP A 358 33.80 -52.87 21.50
N GLU A 359 33.75 -53.07 22.82
CA GLU A 359 32.78 -53.96 23.49
C GLU A 359 31.45 -53.26 23.83
N VAL A 360 31.28 -51.98 23.46
CA VAL A 360 30.02 -51.26 23.67
C VAL A 360 28.97 -51.73 22.66
N ASP A 361 27.94 -52.40 23.15
CA ASP A 361 26.77 -52.77 22.35
C ASP A 361 26.01 -51.51 21.86
N GLU A 362 25.37 -51.62 20.71
CA GLU A 362 24.66 -50.52 20.03
C GLU A 362 23.56 -49.92 20.91
N GLU A 363 22.93 -50.74 21.76
CA GLU A 363 21.94 -50.31 22.74
C GLU A 363 22.54 -49.38 23.81
N VAL A 364 23.74 -49.69 24.32
CA VAL A 364 24.43 -48.85 25.31
C VAL A 364 24.87 -47.53 24.67
N ALA A 365 25.41 -47.56 23.45
CA ALA A 365 25.76 -46.36 22.70
C ALA A 365 24.54 -45.44 22.47
N ALA A 366 23.39 -46.01 22.13
CA ALA A 366 22.13 -45.27 21.98
C ALA A 366 21.65 -44.64 23.30
N GLN A 367 21.82 -45.33 24.43
CA GLN A 367 21.50 -44.78 25.76
C GLN A 367 22.39 -43.58 26.11
N PHE A 368 23.69 -43.63 25.80
CA PHE A 368 24.61 -42.49 25.99
C PHE A 368 24.29 -41.31 25.05
N GLU A 369 23.92 -41.56 23.78
CA GLU A 369 23.45 -40.52 22.86
C GLU A 369 22.19 -39.85 23.41
N HIS A 370 21.22 -40.63 23.88
CA HIS A 370 19.98 -40.10 24.47
C HIS A 370 20.24 -39.29 25.75
N LEU A 371 21.06 -39.81 26.67
CA LEU A 371 21.43 -39.13 27.92
C LEU A 371 22.14 -37.80 27.63
N SER A 372 23.15 -37.81 26.77
CA SER A 372 23.93 -36.62 26.43
C SER A 372 23.07 -35.54 25.78
N ARG A 373 22.18 -35.92 24.84
CA ARG A 373 21.21 -34.98 24.23
C ARG A 373 20.24 -34.42 25.26
N SER A 374 19.68 -35.27 26.13
CA SER A 374 18.73 -34.84 27.16
C SER A 374 19.36 -33.86 28.15
N LEU A 375 20.61 -34.12 28.56
CA LEU A 375 21.38 -33.26 29.45
C LEU A 375 21.63 -31.89 28.82
N VAL A 376 22.13 -31.86 27.58
CA VAL A 376 22.37 -30.61 26.86
C VAL A 376 21.07 -29.84 26.63
N ASN A 377 20.00 -30.49 26.18
CA ASN A 377 18.70 -29.83 25.99
C ASN A 377 18.16 -29.23 27.30
N ARG A 378 18.31 -29.94 28.43
CA ARG A 378 17.89 -29.47 29.76
C ARG A 378 18.70 -28.24 30.19
N LEU A 379 20.03 -28.27 30.01
CA LEU A 379 20.94 -27.17 30.35
C LEU A 379 20.68 -25.93 29.50
N LEU A 380 20.43 -26.11 28.19
CA LEU A 380 20.23 -25.00 27.26
C LEU A 380 18.83 -24.38 27.31
N HIS A 381 17.84 -25.07 27.89
CA HIS A 381 16.46 -24.60 27.89
C HIS A 381 16.29 -23.22 28.57
N ALA A 382 16.78 -23.07 29.81
CA ALA A 382 16.64 -21.82 30.55
C ALA A 382 17.46 -20.66 29.96
N PRO A 383 18.75 -20.83 29.60
CA PRO A 383 19.53 -19.79 28.94
C PRO A 383 18.97 -19.38 27.57
N THR A 384 18.50 -20.35 26.75
CA THR A 384 17.86 -20.04 25.46
C THR A 384 16.60 -19.19 25.65
N ASN A 385 15.77 -19.51 26.64
CA ASN A 385 14.55 -18.76 26.90
C ASN A 385 14.83 -17.37 27.47
N ARG A 386 15.84 -17.23 28.35
CA ARG A 386 16.29 -15.91 28.83
C ARG A 386 16.86 -15.07 27.71
N LEU A 387 17.66 -15.65 26.79
CA LEU A 387 18.19 -14.93 25.63
C LEU A 387 17.08 -14.41 24.70
N ARG A 388 16.00 -15.19 24.54
CA ARG A 388 14.84 -14.75 23.77
C ARG A 388 14.04 -13.67 24.50
N ALA A 389 13.91 -13.76 25.83
CA ALA A 389 13.19 -12.78 26.63
C ALA A 389 13.94 -11.45 26.78
N ALA A 390 15.27 -11.51 26.95
CA ALA A 390 16.16 -10.35 27.04
C ALA A 390 16.26 -9.57 25.73
N ALA A 391 15.72 -10.12 24.63
CA ALA A 391 15.69 -9.43 23.37
C ALA A 391 14.86 -8.13 23.43
N GLY A 392 13.80 -8.05 24.23
CA GLY A 392 13.04 -6.79 24.35
C GLY A 392 13.64 -5.75 25.31
N GLU A 393 14.83 -5.98 25.86
CA GLU A 393 15.43 -5.10 26.87
C GLU A 393 16.56 -4.23 26.28
N ALA A 394 16.76 -3.03 26.82
CA ALA A 394 17.80 -2.10 26.37
C ALA A 394 19.24 -2.68 26.42
N GLU A 395 19.44 -3.79 27.14
CA GLU A 395 20.72 -4.48 27.29
C GLU A 395 20.87 -5.69 26.36
N ALA A 396 19.94 -5.93 25.42
CA ALA A 396 19.95 -7.10 24.53
C ALA A 396 21.30 -7.29 23.80
N GLU A 397 21.89 -6.21 23.28
CA GLU A 397 23.20 -6.25 22.60
C GLU A 397 24.35 -6.58 23.56
N ALA A 398 24.36 -5.99 24.76
CA ALA A 398 25.38 -6.28 25.77
C ALA A 398 25.28 -7.73 26.25
N TYR A 399 24.05 -8.23 26.40
CA TYR A 399 23.79 -9.62 26.78
C TYR A 399 24.18 -10.59 25.66
N ALA A 400 23.90 -10.24 24.40
CA ALA A 400 24.35 -10.98 23.22
C ALA A 400 25.88 -11.06 23.14
N ALA A 401 26.57 -9.92 23.33
CA ALA A 401 28.03 -9.84 23.34
C ALA A 401 28.63 -10.69 24.47
N THR A 402 28.04 -10.63 25.67
CA THR A 402 28.46 -11.44 26.82
C THR A 402 28.35 -12.93 26.51
N ILE A 403 27.27 -13.38 25.87
CA ILE A 403 27.12 -14.79 25.47
C ILE A 403 28.12 -15.20 24.39
N ARG A 404 28.41 -14.32 23.42
CA ARG A 404 29.46 -14.57 22.42
C ARG A 404 30.83 -14.77 23.07
N GLU A 405 31.15 -13.92 24.04
CA GLU A 405 32.40 -14.00 24.80
C GLU A 405 32.47 -15.27 25.66
N LEU A 406 31.43 -15.53 26.48
CA LEU A 406 31.41 -16.66 27.42
C LEU A 406 31.44 -18.03 26.73
N PHE A 407 30.92 -18.14 25.52
CA PHE A 407 30.82 -19.40 24.78
C PHE A 407 31.70 -19.47 23.54
N GLU A 408 32.53 -18.45 23.30
CA GLU A 408 33.45 -18.34 22.17
C GLU A 408 32.76 -18.55 20.81
N ILE A 409 31.67 -17.80 20.55
CA ILE A 409 30.84 -17.89 19.33
C ILE A 409 30.70 -16.58 18.53
#